data_AF-A0A6N4TEZ9-F1
#
_entry.id   AF-A0A6N4TEZ9-F1
#
_cell.length_a   1.000
_cell.length_b   1.000
_cell.length_c   1.000
_cell.angle_alpha   90.00
_cell.angle_beta   90.00
_cell.angle_gamma   90.00
#
_symmetry.space_group_name_H-M   'P 1'
#
loop_
_entity.id
_entity.type
_entity.pdbx_description
1 polymer ?
#
loop_
_entity_poly.entity_id
_entity_poly.type
_entity_poly.pdbx_seq_one_letter_code
_entity_poly.pdbx_strand_id
1 'polypeptide(L)' 'MDKQMNERYDLFIEQYKEKEGITERLKAKDQIRWAEKMNTIQNRVEEIICDRMICHFFS' A
#
# COMPACT_ATOMS: atom_id res chain seq x y z
N MET A 1 10.46 -4.16 15.26
CA MET A 1 9.16 -4.79 14.92
C MET A 1 8.79 -4.53 13.45
N ASP A 2 9.59 -3.73 12.75
CA ASP A 2 9.17 -2.93 11.59
C ASP A 2 9.62 -3.52 10.26
N LYS A 3 10.58 -4.45 10.28
CA LYS A 3 11.07 -5.11 9.06
C LYS A 3 9.99 -5.95 8.39
N GLN A 4 9.28 -6.78 9.17
CA GLN A 4 8.15 -7.57 8.64
C GLN A 4 6.97 -6.69 8.19
N MET A 5 6.73 -5.55 8.85
CA MET A 5 5.73 -4.59 8.38
C MET A 5 6.14 -4.00 7.03
N ASN A 6 7.38 -3.50 6.91
CA ASN A 6 7.88 -2.92 5.67
C ASN A 6 7.93 -3.93 4.53
N GLU A 7 8.36 -5.17 4.77
CA GLU A 7 8.38 -6.22 3.74
C GLU A 7 6.97 -6.56 3.24
N ARG A 8 5.99 -6.63 4.13
CA ARG A 8 4.59 -6.85 3.74
C ARG A 8 3.98 -5.64 3.07
N TYR A 9 4.33 -4.45 3.54
CA TYR A 9 3.89 -3.18 2.98
C TYR A 9 4.35 -3.03 1.52
N ASP A 10 5.63 -3.26 1.24
CA ASP A 10 6.18 -3.19 -0.12
C ASP A 10 5.50 -4.20 -1.04
N LEU A 11 5.31 -5.44 -0.58
CA LEU A 11 4.61 -6.48 -1.33
C LEU A 11 3.17 -6.08 -1.68
N PHE A 12 2.41 -5.54 -0.72
CA PHE A 12 1.04 -5.09 -0.97
C PHE A 12 1.02 -3.89 -1.92
N ILE A 13 1.93 -2.94 -1.76
CA ILE A 13 2.03 -1.77 -2.66
C ILE A 13 2.29 -2.22 -4.09
N GLU A 14 3.17 -3.20 -4.30
CA GLU A 14 3.47 -3.74 -5.63
C GLU A 14 2.25 -4.44 -6.25
N GLN A 15 1.57 -5.29 -5.49
CA GLN A 15 0.34 -5.98 -5.94
C GLN A 15 -0.79 -5.00 -6.28
N TYR A 16 -0.99 -3.97 -5.46
CA TYR A 16 -2.02 -2.98 -5.72
C TYR A 16 -1.66 -2.06 -6.87
N LYS A 17 -0.39 -1.71 -7.07
CA LYS A 17 0.07 -0.98 -8.25
C LYS A 17 -0.23 -1.75 -9.53
N GLU A 18 0.04 -3.05 -9.55
CA GLU A 18 -0.28 -3.92 -10.68
C GLU A 18 -1.80 -3.99 -10.91
N LYS A 19 -2.57 -4.23 -9.84
CA LYS A 19 -4.03 -4.36 -9.90
C LYS A 19 -4.76 -3.08 -10.32
N GLU A 20 -4.30 -1.91 -9.87
CA GLU A 20 -4.85 -0.59 -10.21
C GLU A 20 -4.26 -0.01 -11.50
N GLY A 21 -3.30 -0.70 -12.13
CA GLY A 21 -2.63 -0.24 -13.34
C GLY A 21 -1.83 1.05 -13.13
N ILE A 22 -1.30 1.26 -11.93
CA ILE A 22 -0.47 2.42 -11.59
C ILE A 22 0.90 2.23 -12.25
N THR A 23 0.99 2.67 -13.50
CA THR A 23 2.21 2.61 -14.29
C THR A 23 2.99 3.92 -14.17
N GLU A 24 4.29 3.87 -14.43
CA GLU A 24 5.12 5.09 -14.55
C GLU A 24 4.60 6.04 -15.63
N ARG A 25 3.87 5.53 -16.63
CA ARG A 25 3.18 6.36 -17.63
C ARG A 25 2.05 7.18 -17.04
N LEU A 26 1.30 6.62 -16.08
CA LEU A 26 0.29 7.37 -15.34
C LEU A 26 0.96 8.45 -14.48
N LYS A 27 2.09 8.13 -13.85
CA LYS A 27 2.90 9.11 -13.11
C LYS A 27 3.37 10.26 -14.01
N ALA A 28 3.87 9.96 -15.21
CA ALA A 28 4.34 10.97 -16.15
C ALA A 28 3.21 11.82 -16.76
N LYS A 29 2.02 11.24 -16.91
CA LYS A 29 0.86 11.92 -17.51
C LYS A 29 0.02 12.70 -16.49
N ASP A 30 -0.13 12.17 -15.28
CA ASP A 30 -1.04 12.69 -14.26
C ASP A 30 -0.55 12.37 -12.85
N GLN A 31 0.42 13.17 -12.40
CA GLN A 31 1.11 13.00 -11.11
C GLN A 31 0.15 13.13 -9.91
N ILE A 32 -0.85 14.01 -10.01
CA ILE A 32 -1.84 14.23 -8.94
C ILE A 32 -2.69 12.98 -8.77
N ARG A 33 -3.26 12.46 -9.86
CA ARG A 33 -4.07 11.23 -9.82
C ARG A 33 -3.24 10.01 -9.41
N TRP A 34 -1.97 9.97 -9.80
CA TRP A 34 -1.03 8.94 -9.34
C TRP A 34 -0.82 9.01 -7.82
N ALA A 35 -0.61 10.21 -7.27
CA ALA A 35 -0.43 10.42 -5.83
C ALA A 35 -1.71 10.09 -5.04
N GLU A 36 -2.89 10.46 -5.56
CA GLU A 36 -4.18 10.09 -4.93
C GLU A 36 -4.38 8.57 -4.87
N LYS A 37 -4.12 7.87 -5.98
CA LYS A 37 -4.20 6.41 -6.02
C LYS A 37 -3.17 5.76 -5.10
N MET A 38 -1.93 6.26 -5.09
CA MET A 38 -0.90 5.78 -4.17
C MET A 38 -1.28 5.98 -2.72
N ASN A 39 -1.77 7.18 -2.34
CA ASN A 39 -2.22 7.45 -0.97
C ASN A 39 -3.37 6.54 -0.56
N THR A 40 -4.33 6.29 -1.47
CA THR A 40 -5.46 5.40 -1.20
C THR A 40 -4.98 3.96 -0.95
N ILE A 41 -4.00 3.48 -1.72
CA ILE A 41 -3.41 2.16 -1.52
C ILE A 41 -2.63 2.12 -0.20
N GLN A 42 -1.76 3.10 0.07
CA GLN A 42 -0.98 3.16 1.30
C GLN A 42 -1.87 3.11 2.54
N ASN A 43 -2.92 3.94 2.57
CA ASN A 43 -3.86 3.97 3.68
C ASN A 43 -4.53 2.60 3.88
N ARG A 44 -4.94 1.95 2.78
CA ARG A 44 -5.60 0.63 2.85
C ARG A 44 -4.64 -0.48 3.29
N VAL A 45 -3.38 -0.40 2.89
CA VAL A 45 -2.34 -1.36 3.29
C VAL A 45 -1.96 -1.16 4.76
N GLU A 46 -1.80 0.08 5.21
CA GLU A 46 -1.57 0.40 6.63
C GLU A 46 -2.72 -0.10 7.51
N GLU A 47 -3.97 0.13 7.11
CA GLU A 47 -5.11 -0.39 7.86
C GLU A 47 -5.10 -1.92 7.98
N ILE A 48 -4.83 -2.63 6.87
CA ILE A 48 -4.75 -4.10 6.89
C ILE A 48 -3.62 -4.60 7.79
N ILE A 49 -2.46 -3.94 7.78
CA ILE A 49 -1.33 -4.37 8.59
C ILE A 49 -1.56 -4.02 10.06
N CYS A 50 -2.09 -2.83 10.36
CA CYS A 50 -2.47 -2.41 11.71
C CYS A 50 -3.54 -3.33 12.30
N ASP A 51 -4.61 -3.64 11.56
CA ASP A 51 -5.66 -4.56 11.98
C ASP A 51 -5.08 -5.96 12.30
N ARG A 52 -4.20 -6.46 11.43
CA ARG A 52 -3.56 -7.76 11.60
C ARG A 52 -2.56 -7.81 12.75
N MET A 53 -1.91 -6.68 13.08
CA MET A 53 -1.02 -6.57 14.26
C MET A 53 -1.80 -6.42 15.56
N ILE A 54 -2.87 -5.64 15.57
CA ILE A 54 -3.72 -5.46 16.76
C ILE A 54 -4.44 -6.77 17.10
N CYS A 55 -4.96 -7.50 16.11
CA CYS A 55 -5.58 -8.81 16.34
C CYS A 55 -4.61 -9.86 16.92
N HIS A 56 -3.30 -9.79 16.64
CA HIS A 56 -2.32 -10.74 17.16
C HIS A 56 -1.91 -10.45 18.62
N PHE A 57 -2.20 -9.25 19.14
CA PHE A 57 -1.87 -8.89 20.52
C PHE A 57 -3.01 -9.15 21.51
N PHE A 58 -4.24 -9.29 21.01
CA PHE A 58 -5.46 -9.55 21.81
C PHE A 58 -5.95 -11.00 21.76
N SER A 59 -5.18 -11.92 21.16
CA SER A 59 -5.52 -13.35 21.09
C SER A 59 -4.66 -14.20 22.01
#